data_AF-A0A1G3PKZ2-F1
#
_entry.id   AF-A0A1G3PKZ2-F1
#
_cell.length_a   1.000
_cell.length_b   1.000
_cell.length_c   1.000
_cell.angle_alpha   90.00
_cell.angle_beta   90.00
_cell.angle_gamma   90.00
#
_symmetry.space_group_name_H-M   'P 1'
#
loop_
_entity.id
_entity.type
_entity.pdbx_description
1 polymer ?
#
loop_
_entity_poly.entity_id
_entity_poly.type
_entity_poly.pdbx_seq_one_letter_code
_entity_poly.pdbx_strand_id
1 'polypeptide(L)'
;MKERMKKWYAALIGFFFGSCSSILPVAAYMGPVTTGIDGHVRDSATSNAIEGIRAQLVVNNYTNTTVTGADGSFGFESHYTNTRLIMSDIDGTNNGAYIGTNFFYYIPAANFPGSVTIEIYLKKTN
;
A
#
# COMPACT_ATOMS: atom_id res chain seq x y z
N MET A 1 -17.51 -31.80 -49.91
CA MET A 1 -16.29 -30.95 -49.93
C MET A 1 -16.54 -29.50 -50.35
N LYS A 2 -17.50 -29.19 -51.24
CA LYS A 2 -17.75 -27.82 -51.73
C LYS A 2 -18.22 -26.80 -50.66
N GLU A 3 -18.91 -27.25 -49.61
CA GLU A 3 -19.41 -26.38 -48.52
C GLU A 3 -18.34 -25.95 -47.51
N ARG A 4 -17.24 -26.71 -47.38
CA ARG A 4 -16.15 -26.36 -46.44
C ARG A 4 -15.27 -25.25 -46.99
N MET A 5 -15.06 -25.17 -48.30
CA MET A 5 -14.22 -24.11 -48.90
C MET A 5 -14.89 -22.72 -48.89
N LYS A 6 -16.22 -22.63 -48.98
CA LYS A 6 -16.94 -21.35 -48.87
C LYS A 6 -16.76 -20.66 -47.51
N LYS A 7 -16.67 -21.45 -46.43
CA LYS A 7 -16.47 -20.93 -45.06
C LYS A 7 -15.09 -20.29 -44.86
N TRP A 8 -14.07 -20.80 -45.54
CA TRP A 8 -12.71 -20.23 -45.49
C TRP A 8 -12.58 -18.93 -46.30
N TYR A 9 -13.26 -18.82 -47.45
CA TYR A 9 -13.27 -17.58 -48.23
C TYR A 9 -14.04 -16.44 -47.56
N ALA A 10 -15.14 -16.74 -46.85
CA ALA A 10 -15.87 -15.73 -46.07
C ALA A 10 -15.04 -15.20 -44.88
N ALA A 11 -14.20 -16.04 -44.27
CA ALA A 11 -13.32 -15.65 -43.17
C ALA A 11 -12.15 -14.75 -43.62
N LEU A 12 -11.62 -14.96 -44.83
CA LEU A 12 -10.52 -14.16 -45.38
C LEU A 12 -10.98 -12.79 -45.91
N ILE A 13 -12.18 -12.71 -46.51
CA ILE A 13 -12.73 -11.44 -47.01
C ILE A 13 -13.18 -10.52 -45.85
N GLY A 14 -13.61 -11.11 -44.72
CA GLY A 14 -13.92 -10.35 -43.50
C GLY A 14 -12.71 -9.65 -42.87
N PHE A 15 -11.49 -10.14 -43.12
CA PHE A 15 -10.26 -9.55 -42.57
C PHE A 15 -9.77 -8.32 -43.35
N PHE A 16 -10.16 -8.17 -44.63
CA PHE A 16 -9.67 -7.09 -45.49
C PHE A 16 -10.69 -5.95 -45.73
N PHE A 17 -11.98 -6.13 -45.42
CA PHE A 17 -13.02 -5.11 -45.70
C PHE A 17 -14.04 -4.85 -44.57
N GLY A 18 -13.86 -5.44 -43.37
CA GLY A 18 -14.80 -5.33 -42.26
C GLY A 18 -14.46 -4.24 -41.24
N SER A 19 -14.78 -2.98 -41.56
CA SER A 19 -14.82 -1.82 -40.66
C SER A 19 -13.55 -1.52 -39.85
N CYS A 20 -12.88 -0.42 -40.18
CA CYS A 20 -12.09 0.34 -39.23
C CYS A 20 -13.06 0.99 -38.21
N SER A 21 -13.69 0.17 -37.38
CA SER A 21 -14.29 0.63 -36.14
C SER A 21 -13.11 0.85 -35.23
N SER A 22 -12.72 2.11 -35.06
CA SER A 22 -11.78 2.51 -34.03
C SER A 22 -12.32 2.05 -32.68
N ILE A 23 -11.92 0.84 -32.25
CA ILE A 23 -12.05 0.40 -30.88
C ILE A 23 -11.08 1.27 -30.11
N LEU A 24 -11.50 2.50 -29.82
CA LEU A 24 -10.84 3.30 -28.80
C LEU A 24 -11.01 2.46 -27.53
N PRO A 25 -9.92 1.98 -26.91
CA PRO A 25 -10.06 1.25 -25.67
C PRO A 25 -10.78 2.17 -24.69
N VAL A 26 -11.99 1.78 -24.28
CA VAL A 26 -12.64 2.44 -23.14
C VAL A 26 -11.68 2.26 -21.98
N ALA A 27 -11.25 3.38 -21.39
CA ALA A 27 -10.34 3.36 -20.26
C ALA A 27 -10.94 2.47 -19.16
N ALA A 28 -10.28 1.35 -18.87
CA ALA A 28 -10.65 0.51 -17.75
C ALA A 28 -10.45 1.33 -16.47
N TYR A 29 -11.49 1.43 -15.64
CA TYR A 29 -11.37 2.07 -14.34
C TYR A 29 -10.39 1.28 -13.47
N MET A 30 -9.26 1.91 -13.12
CA MET A 30 -8.18 1.29 -12.33
C MET A 30 -8.36 1.45 -10.81
N GLY A 31 -9.47 2.04 -10.35
CA GLY A 31 -9.64 2.37 -8.94
C GLY A 31 -8.86 3.62 -8.50
N PRO A 32 -9.04 4.06 -7.25
CA PRO A 32 -8.22 5.12 -6.67
C PRO A 32 -6.78 4.62 -6.46
N VAL A 33 -5.81 5.50 -6.70
CA VAL A 33 -4.39 5.21 -6.48
C VAL A 33 -4.11 5.01 -4.99
N THR A 34 -3.45 3.91 -4.62
CA THR A 34 -2.92 3.68 -3.27
C THR A 34 -1.47 4.17 -3.15
N THR A 35 -1.10 4.58 -1.94
CA THR A 35 0.30 4.77 -1.52
C THR A 35 0.61 3.78 -0.40
N GLY A 36 1.68 3.02 -0.58
CA GLY A 36 2.24 2.16 0.47
C GLY A 36 2.97 2.99 1.52
N ILE A 37 2.80 2.63 2.78
CA ILE A 37 3.43 3.27 3.93
C ILE A 37 4.13 2.15 4.68
N ASP A 38 5.41 1.98 4.38
CA ASP A 38 6.24 0.96 5.00
C ASP A 38 7.13 1.63 6.04
N GLY A 39 7.53 0.90 7.07
CA GLY A 39 8.45 1.47 8.04
C GLY A 39 9.00 0.48 9.03
N HIS A 40 9.95 0.97 9.81
CA HIS A 40 10.63 0.20 10.85
C HIS A 40 10.62 0.98 12.16
N VAL A 41 10.35 0.27 13.26
CA VAL A 41 10.44 0.81 14.61
C VAL A 41 11.71 0.30 15.28
N ARG A 42 12.52 1.22 15.79
CA ARG A 42 13.83 0.95 16.39
C ARG A 42 13.96 1.60 17.76
N ASP A 43 14.80 1.03 18.60
CA ASP A 43 15.19 1.61 19.88
C ASP A 43 16.16 2.77 19.63
N SER A 44 15.87 3.93 20.21
CA SER A 44 16.64 5.16 20.02
C SER A 44 18.06 5.11 20.58
N ALA A 45 18.35 4.25 21.57
CA ALA A 45 19.66 4.15 22.18
C ALA A 45 20.55 3.11 21.48
N THR A 46 19.96 2.00 21.04
CA THR A 46 20.67 0.83 20.50
C THR A 46 20.50 0.65 19.00
N SER A 47 19.55 1.35 18.37
CA SER A 47 19.13 1.16 16.97
C SER A 47 18.61 -0.24 16.62
N ASN A 48 18.39 -1.08 17.63
CA ASN A 48 17.82 -2.41 17.47
C ASN A 48 16.35 -2.32 17.06
N ALA A 49 15.90 -3.27 16.25
CA ALA A 49 14.50 -3.40 15.89
C ALA A 49 13.62 -3.68 17.13
N ILE A 50 12.41 -3.14 17.13
CA ILE A 50 11.42 -3.38 18.19
C ILE A 50 10.21 -4.11 17.62
N GLU A 51 10.09 -5.38 17.99
CA GLU A 51 8.90 -6.21 17.75
C GLU A 51 7.75 -5.79 18.67
N GLY A 52 6.49 -6.05 18.30
CA GLY A 52 5.38 -5.95 19.24
C GLY A 52 4.86 -4.53 19.51
N ILE A 53 5.30 -3.53 18.74
CA ILE A 53 4.74 -2.17 18.82
C ILE A 53 3.47 -2.10 17.99
N ARG A 54 2.39 -1.58 18.59
CA ARG A 54 1.17 -1.26 17.84
C ARG A 54 1.39 0.01 17.04
N ALA A 55 1.33 -0.13 15.72
CA ALA A 55 1.29 0.97 14.78
C ALA A 55 -0.16 1.24 14.38
N GLN A 56 -0.59 2.50 14.42
CA GLN A 56 -1.93 2.90 14.00
C GLN A 56 -1.87 4.00 12.96
N LEU A 57 -2.45 3.75 11.79
CA LEU A 57 -2.66 4.75 10.76
C LEU A 57 -4.06 5.35 10.95
N VAL A 58 -4.12 6.59 11.40
CA VAL A 58 -5.35 7.34 11.58
C VAL A 58 -5.55 8.26 10.39
N VAL A 59 -6.70 8.13 9.74
CA VAL A 59 -7.08 8.91 8.57
C VAL A 59 -8.52 9.37 8.72
N ASN A 60 -8.72 10.67 8.91
CA ASN A 60 -10.02 11.24 9.28
C ASN A 60 -10.60 10.52 10.51
N ASN A 61 -11.72 9.80 10.35
CA ASN A 61 -12.39 9.04 11.42
C ASN A 61 -12.09 7.53 11.38
N TYR A 62 -11.21 7.09 10.47
CA TYR A 62 -10.83 5.69 10.32
C TYR A 62 -9.45 5.45 10.93
N THR A 63 -9.31 4.32 11.61
CA THR A 63 -8.04 3.87 12.19
C THR A 63 -7.75 2.48 11.69
N ASN A 64 -6.65 2.32 10.96
CA ASN A 64 -6.09 1.02 10.65
C ASN A 64 -4.97 0.71 11.66
N THR A 65 -4.81 -0.55 12.06
CA THR A 65 -3.87 -0.96 13.11
C THR A 65 -3.11 -2.20 12.68
N THR A 66 -1.80 -2.19 12.91
CA THR A 66 -0.92 -3.35 12.77
C THR A 66 0.03 -3.44 13.97
N VAL A 67 0.77 -4.53 14.06
CA VAL A 67 1.79 -4.75 15.09
C VAL A 67 3.11 -5.02 14.38
N THR A 68 4.20 -4.44 14.89
CA THR A 68 5.52 -4.63 14.27
C THR A 68 6.00 -6.06 14.37
N GLY A 69 6.62 -6.55 13.29
CA GLY A 69 7.26 -7.87 13.24
C GLY A 69 8.58 -7.91 14.00
N ALA A 70 9.22 -9.08 14.04
CA ALA A 70 10.50 -9.32 14.72
C ALA A 70 11.65 -8.41 14.25
N ASP A 71 11.59 -7.94 13.00
CA ASP A 71 12.52 -6.98 12.40
C ASP A 71 12.11 -5.52 12.61
N GLY A 72 11.04 -5.27 13.36
CA GLY A 72 10.46 -3.96 13.63
C GLY A 72 9.61 -3.41 12.49
N SER A 73 9.37 -4.19 11.43
CA SER A 73 8.66 -3.73 10.24
C SER A 73 7.15 -3.55 10.46
N PHE A 74 6.56 -2.56 9.79
CA PHE A 74 5.12 -2.37 9.65
C PHE A 74 4.78 -1.86 8.24
N GLY A 75 3.54 -2.06 7.82
CA GLY A 75 3.06 -1.61 6.51
C GLY A 75 1.59 -1.22 6.53
N PHE A 76 1.24 -0.18 5.78
CA PHE A 76 -0.14 0.22 5.50
C PHE A 76 -0.31 0.60 4.03
N GLU A 77 -1.55 0.55 3.56
CA GLU A 77 -1.94 1.19 2.30
C GLU A 77 -2.94 2.31 2.60
N SER A 78 -2.76 3.46 1.94
CA SER A 78 -3.66 4.60 2.08
C SER A 78 -3.91 5.29 0.74
N HIS A 79 -5.12 5.80 0.56
CA HIS A 79 -5.49 6.68 -0.56
C HIS A 79 -5.50 8.16 -0.17
N TYR A 80 -5.16 8.48 1.08
CA TYR A 80 -5.38 9.81 1.67
C TYR A 80 -4.06 10.53 1.94
N THR A 81 -4.12 11.87 1.85
CA THR A 81 -2.97 12.76 2.02
C THR A 81 -2.60 13.05 3.48
N ASN A 82 -3.63 13.08 4.32
CA ASN A 82 -3.52 13.50 5.71
C ASN A 82 -3.66 12.27 6.59
N THR A 83 -2.56 11.59 6.81
CA THR A 83 -2.50 10.44 7.72
C THR A 83 -1.75 10.81 8.99
N ARG A 84 -2.10 10.18 10.11
CA ARG A 84 -1.35 10.29 11.36
C ARG A 84 -0.92 8.90 11.78
N LEU A 85 0.35 8.77 12.17
CA LEU A 85 0.91 7.50 12.59
C LEU A 85 1.16 7.53 14.10
N ILE A 86 0.52 6.61 14.81
CA ILE A 86 0.62 6.51 16.27
C ILE A 86 1.35 5.21 16.59
N MET A 87 2.37 5.30 17.45
CA MET A 87 3.10 4.14 17.94
C MET A 87 2.87 3.99 19.43
N SER A 88 2.36 2.82 19.84
CA SER A 88 2.13 2.50 21.25
C SER A 88 2.67 1.11 21.57
N ASP A 89 3.40 1.00 22.67
CA ASP A 89 3.74 -0.27 23.27
C ASP A 89 2.47 -0.92 23.84
N ILE A 90 2.24 -2.19 23.50
CA ILE A 90 1.05 -2.96 23.91
C ILE A 90 1.35 -4.06 24.90
N ASP A 91 2.61 -4.46 25.04
CA ASP A 91 3.00 -5.54 25.94
C ASP A 91 3.75 -5.01 27.18
N GLY A 92 4.36 -3.83 27.07
CA GLY A 92 4.99 -3.10 28.17
C GLY A 92 6.19 -3.80 28.81
N THR A 93 6.57 -5.01 28.37
CA THR A 93 7.46 -5.89 29.16
C THR A 93 8.26 -6.92 28.36
N ASN A 94 7.80 -7.42 27.21
CA ASN A 94 8.46 -8.54 26.52
C ASN A 94 9.75 -8.12 25.78
N ASN A 95 9.71 -6.93 25.18
CA ASN A 95 10.80 -6.24 24.50
C ASN A 95 11.31 -5.04 25.34
N GLY A 96 10.74 -4.89 26.54
CA GLY A 96 10.89 -3.79 27.49
C GLY A 96 9.91 -2.65 27.24
N ALA A 97 9.66 -1.83 28.26
CA ALA A 97 8.67 -0.76 28.16
C ALA A 97 9.16 0.40 27.26
N TYR A 98 8.36 0.81 26.29
CA TYR A 98 8.61 1.98 25.46
C TYR A 98 7.58 3.09 25.67
N ILE A 99 8.04 4.34 25.60
CA ILE A 99 7.16 5.50 25.67
C ILE A 99 6.38 5.61 24.35
N GLY A 100 5.05 5.45 24.44
CA GLY A 100 4.15 5.66 23.31
C GLY A 100 4.33 7.06 22.72
N THR A 101 4.48 7.15 21.41
CA THR A 101 4.79 8.39 20.71
C THR A 101 3.82 8.61 19.55
N ASN A 102 3.34 9.85 19.40
CA ASN A 102 2.46 10.26 18.32
C ASN A 102 3.27 11.02 17.26
N PHE A 103 3.28 10.51 16.02
CA PHE A 103 3.94 11.16 14.90
C PHE A 103 2.88 11.67 13.92
N PHE A 104 2.87 12.98 13.69
CA PHE A 104 2.11 13.56 12.59
C PHE A 104 2.97 13.47 11.34
N TYR A 105 2.55 12.63 10.39
CA TYR A 105 3.29 12.44 9.15
C TYR A 105 2.37 12.72 7.97
N TYR A 106 2.60 13.85 7.32
CA TYR A 106 1.88 14.21 6.10
C TYR A 106 2.42 13.38 4.94
N ILE A 107 1.58 12.53 4.36
CA ILE A 107 1.94 11.72 3.19
C ILE A 107 1.21 12.34 2.00
N PRO A 108 1.87 13.11 1.12
CA PRO A 108 1.16 13.72 -0.01
C PRO A 108 0.44 12.64 -0.83
N ALA A 109 -0.81 12.90 -1.25
CA ALA A 109 -1.47 12.00 -2.21
C ALA A 109 -0.58 11.92 -3.43
N ALA A 110 -0.19 10.71 -3.77
CA ALA A 110 0.48 10.48 -5.01
C ALA A 110 -0.57 10.35 -6.12
N ASN A 111 -0.36 11.05 -7.24
CA ASN A 111 -1.14 10.86 -8.47
C ASN A 111 -0.81 9.53 -9.15
N PHE A 112 0.20 8.81 -8.65
CA PHE A 112 0.69 7.53 -9.13
C PHE A 112 0.98 6.61 -7.95
N PRO A 113 0.89 5.28 -8.11
CA PRO A 113 1.26 4.36 -7.04
C PRO A 113 2.70 4.63 -6.57
N GLY A 114 2.89 4.72 -5.27
CA GLY A 114 4.20 4.97 -4.66
C GLY A 114 4.29 4.32 -3.29
N SER A 115 5.50 4.23 -2.75
CA SER A 115 5.72 3.85 -1.35
C SER A 115 6.56 4.92 -0.66
N VAL A 116 6.24 5.17 0.61
CA VAL A 116 7.05 5.97 1.52
C VAL A 116 7.57 5.03 2.60
N THR A 117 8.88 5.05 2.82
CA THR A 117 9.52 4.31 3.91
C THR A 117 9.86 5.24 5.06
N ILE A 118 9.48 4.87 6.29
CA ILE A 118 9.66 5.69 7.49
C ILE A 118 10.43 4.90 8.55
N GLU A 119 11.46 5.50 9.13
CA GLU A 119 12.12 4.97 10.33
C GLU A 119 11.66 5.74 11.57
N ILE A 120 11.29 5.01 12.61
CA ILE A 120 10.76 5.57 13.86
C ILE A 120 11.61 5.07 15.01
N TYR A 121 12.10 6.00 15.82
CA TYR A 121 12.91 5.69 16.99
C TYR A 121 12.12 5.94 18.27
N LEU A 122 11.93 4.89 19.07
CA LEU A 122 11.25 4.97 20.35
C LEU A 122 12.25 5.00 21.51
N LYS A 123 11.86 5.67 22.60
CA LYS A 123 12.65 5.73 23.83
C LYS A 123 12.11 4.74 24.85
N LYS A 124 13.02 3.95 25.43
CA LYS A 124 12.73 3.03 26.53
C LYS A 124 12.45 3.79 27.83
N THR A 125 11.56 3.28 28.68
CA THR A 125 11.06 4.01 29.86
C THR A 125 12.01 4.02 31.07
N ASN A 126 13.11 3.25 31.01
CA ASN A 126 14.03 2.90 32.12
C ASN A 126 13.42 2.02 33.21
#